data_AF-A0A7Y8CBI5-F1
#
_entry.id   AF-A0A7Y8CBI5-F1
#
_cell.length_a   1.000
_cell.length_b   1.000
_cell.length_c   1.000
_cell.angle_alpha   90.00
_cell.angle_beta   90.00
_cell.angle_gamma   90.00
#
_symmetry.space_group_name_H-M   'P 1'
#
loop_
_entity.id
_entity.type
_entity.pdbx_description
1 polymer ?
#
loop_
_entity_poly.entity_id
_entity_poly.type
_entity_poly.pdbx_seq_one_letter_code
_entity_poly.pdbx_strand_id
1 'polypeptide(L)'
;MKNLILFATTCTLLAATTLTQAAVPASEAAKLGNSLTPVGAEKAGNADGSIPPWTGGLPENAGSASPTGNLSDPFAGEKPLFTITPQNVAQYQDKLTPGQQALFKRYPDSFHMRVFPSHRSAALPDSVNQAIARNALKSMLVSGGNGLSDFEIATPFPIPQNGLEVIWNHITRYRGGSVRRTHVQATPLADGTFNPVYFKQQFTYRDQLKDFDPQNPGNVLFYYKQLVTAPARLAGDVVLVHETLDQVKEPRMAWIYSAGQRRVRRAPQIAYDGPYPASDGQRVADNLDMFNGAPDRYDWKLLGKKEIYIPYNSFQLESPALKYTDVIKPGHINSDITRYELHRVWVVEASLKPDQRHIYAKRVLYVDEDTWQIALADHYDARNTLWRTAEGFMTPLYDKKIPWMGVEALYDLINGRYLVSGMRNEEKDGMEIGFKSVAAEYTPIALRNDGIR
;
A
#
# COMPACT_ATOMS: atom_id res chain seq x y z
N MET A 1 26.33 47.63 -53.63
CA MET A 1 27.09 46.71 -52.77
C MET A 1 26.78 47.10 -51.33
N LYS A 2 25.72 46.54 -50.73
CA LYS A 2 25.70 45.39 -49.79
C LYS A 2 26.46 45.65 -48.49
N ASN A 3 25.72 45.56 -47.37
CA ASN A 3 26.08 45.07 -46.02
C ASN A 3 25.31 45.92 -44.97
N LEU A 4 24.03 45.67 -44.71
CA LEU A 4 23.41 44.55 -44.00
C LEU A 4 23.86 44.42 -42.53
N ILE A 5 22.91 44.81 -41.67
CA ILE A 5 22.87 44.77 -40.21
C ILE A 5 22.99 43.32 -39.72
N LEU A 6 23.81 43.08 -38.68
CA LEU A 6 23.80 41.83 -37.92
C LEU A 6 23.62 42.14 -36.43
N PHE A 7 22.39 42.04 -35.95
CA PHE A 7 22.07 41.89 -34.54
C PHE A 7 22.39 40.44 -34.15
N ALA A 8 23.34 40.25 -33.23
CA ALA A 8 23.62 38.95 -32.63
C ALA A 8 22.60 38.69 -31.50
N THR A 9 21.59 37.89 -31.79
CA THR A 9 20.66 37.36 -30.78
C THR A 9 21.25 36.09 -30.20
N THR A 10 21.77 36.17 -28.98
CA THR A 10 22.25 35.00 -28.22
C THR A 10 21.05 34.20 -27.74
N CYS A 11 20.74 33.09 -28.43
CA CYS A 11 19.71 32.14 -28.03
C CYS A 11 20.31 31.21 -26.97
N THR A 12 20.01 31.46 -25.69
CA THR A 12 20.38 30.56 -24.60
C THR A 12 19.48 29.32 -24.65
N LEU A 13 19.97 28.21 -25.21
CA LEU A 13 19.33 26.91 -25.05
C LEU A 13 19.43 26.51 -23.57
N LEU A 14 18.32 26.61 -22.82
CA LEU A 14 18.13 25.80 -21.62
C LEU A 14 17.94 24.35 -22.07
N ALA A 15 19.02 23.58 -22.10
CA ALA A 15 18.93 22.14 -22.14
C ALA A 15 18.35 21.66 -20.79
N ALA A 16 17.05 21.36 -20.77
CA ALA A 16 16.48 20.52 -19.73
C ALA A 16 17.07 19.13 -19.88
N THR A 17 18.18 18.86 -19.19
CA THR A 17 18.72 17.51 -19.05
C THR A 17 17.69 16.68 -18.31
N THR A 18 16.97 15.81 -19.03
CA THR A 18 16.26 14.69 -18.42
C THR A 18 17.32 13.78 -17.80
N LEU A 19 17.61 14.00 -16.52
CA LEU A 19 18.43 13.09 -15.73
C LEU A 19 17.68 11.76 -15.68
N THR A 20 18.06 10.82 -16.53
CA THR A 20 17.81 9.40 -16.26
C THR A 20 18.52 9.09 -14.95
N GLN A 21 17.77 9.01 -13.85
CA GLN A 21 18.31 8.64 -12.54
C GLN A 21 18.76 7.19 -12.62
N ALA A 22 20.08 7.01 -12.65
CA ALA A 22 20.73 5.74 -12.84
C ALA A 22 20.63 4.87 -11.57
N ALA A 23 20.75 3.56 -11.75
CA ALA A 23 20.93 2.61 -10.67
C ALA A 23 22.11 3.00 -9.74
N VAL A 24 22.08 2.54 -8.48
CA VAL A 24 23.11 2.95 -7.51
C VAL A 24 24.46 2.27 -7.82
N PRO A 25 25.59 2.94 -7.54
CA PRO A 25 26.91 2.33 -7.70
C PRO A 25 27.08 1.06 -6.85
N ALA A 26 27.92 0.13 -7.30
CA ALA A 26 28.16 -1.13 -6.58
C ALA A 26 28.63 -0.94 -5.12
N SER A 27 29.37 0.14 -4.85
CA SER A 27 29.79 0.51 -3.49
C SER A 27 28.63 0.89 -2.57
N GLU A 28 27.59 1.51 -3.12
CA GLU A 28 26.36 1.83 -2.37
C GLU A 28 25.51 0.58 -2.19
N ALA A 29 25.33 -0.22 -3.24
CA ALA A 29 24.60 -1.49 -3.17
C ALA A 29 25.22 -2.47 -2.16
N ALA A 30 26.54 -2.43 -1.97
CA ALA A 30 27.26 -3.25 -0.98
C ALA A 30 26.86 -2.97 0.49
N LYS A 31 26.11 -1.89 0.76
CA LYS A 31 25.52 -1.64 2.08
C LYS A 31 24.37 -2.59 2.41
N LEU A 32 23.67 -3.13 1.40
CA LEU A 32 22.56 -4.07 1.56
C LEU A 32 23.05 -5.39 2.19
N GLY A 33 22.38 -5.82 3.26
CA GLY A 33 22.77 -6.98 4.07
C GLY A 33 23.84 -6.68 5.14
N ASN A 34 24.57 -5.56 5.00
CA ASN A 34 25.58 -5.13 5.95
C ASN A 34 25.05 -4.03 6.89
N SER A 35 25.22 -2.75 6.54
CA SER A 35 24.70 -1.62 7.33
C SER A 35 23.22 -1.36 7.07
N LEU A 36 22.70 -1.81 5.92
CA LEU A 36 21.28 -1.84 5.60
C LEU A 36 20.75 -3.28 5.67
N THR A 37 19.46 -3.44 5.91
CA THR A 37 18.76 -4.72 5.72
C THR A 37 18.74 -5.09 4.23
N PRO A 38 18.40 -6.33 3.86
CA PRO A 38 18.28 -6.71 2.44
C PRO A 38 17.29 -5.86 1.64
N VAL A 39 16.29 -5.27 2.30
CA VAL A 39 15.28 -4.40 1.67
C VAL A 39 15.67 -2.92 1.65
N GLY A 40 16.78 -2.53 2.30
CA GLY A 40 17.27 -1.15 2.32
C GLY A 40 17.00 -0.34 3.60
N ALA A 41 16.37 -0.94 4.60
CA ALA A 41 16.16 -0.30 5.91
C ALA A 41 17.47 -0.15 6.68
N GLU A 42 17.54 0.77 7.63
CA GLU A 42 18.69 0.85 8.53
C GLU A 42 18.75 -0.39 9.44
N LYS A 43 19.85 -1.14 9.45
CA LYS A 43 19.94 -2.39 10.23
C LYS A 43 20.06 -2.15 11.73
N ALA A 44 20.72 -1.05 12.13
CA ALA A 44 20.89 -0.70 13.54
C ALA A 44 19.57 -0.24 14.19
N GLY A 45 19.46 -0.44 15.51
CA GLY A 45 18.41 0.17 16.33
C GLY A 45 18.59 1.68 16.45
N ASN A 46 17.61 2.39 17.01
CA ASN A 46 17.72 3.83 17.20
C ASN A 46 18.51 4.17 18.47
N ALA A 47 18.86 5.45 18.64
CA ALA A 47 19.79 5.89 19.68
C ALA A 47 19.24 5.70 21.11
N ASP A 48 17.92 5.81 21.30
CA ASP A 48 17.27 5.64 22.62
C ASP A 48 16.85 4.19 22.92
N GLY A 49 17.08 3.27 21.97
CA GLY A 49 16.80 1.84 22.11
C GLY A 49 15.32 1.46 21.99
N SER A 50 14.42 2.38 21.68
CA SER A 50 12.98 2.09 21.51
C SER A 50 12.66 1.36 20.20
N ILE A 51 13.52 1.47 19.17
CA ILE A 51 13.50 0.66 17.96
C ILE A 51 14.71 -0.30 18.01
N PRO A 52 14.49 -1.63 18.07
CA PRO A 52 15.59 -2.59 18.16
C PRO A 52 16.38 -2.72 16.84
N PRO A 53 17.62 -3.25 16.88
CA PRO A 53 18.32 -3.65 15.66
C PRO A 53 17.55 -4.75 14.93
N TRP A 54 17.62 -4.76 13.60
CA TRP A 54 17.02 -5.81 12.78
C TRP A 54 17.85 -7.09 12.85
N THR A 55 17.19 -8.19 13.22
CA THR A 55 17.83 -9.50 13.43
C THR A 55 17.34 -10.58 12.46
N GLY A 56 16.67 -10.22 11.36
CA GLY A 56 16.17 -11.19 10.38
C GLY A 56 14.65 -11.21 10.20
N GLY A 57 13.91 -10.39 10.94
CA GLY A 57 12.45 -10.47 11.00
C GLY A 57 11.94 -11.58 11.90
N LEU A 58 10.63 -11.79 11.88
CA LEU A 58 9.97 -12.85 12.66
C LEU A 58 10.18 -14.21 11.95
N PRO A 59 10.68 -15.25 12.64
CA PRO A 59 10.92 -16.54 12.01
C PRO A 59 9.61 -17.30 11.73
N GLU A 60 9.64 -18.23 10.78
CA GLU A 60 8.47 -19.04 10.38
C GLU A 60 7.87 -19.86 11.53
N ASN A 61 8.67 -20.18 12.55
CA ASN A 61 8.26 -20.91 13.75
C ASN A 61 7.96 -20.00 14.97
N ALA A 62 7.77 -18.69 14.78
CA ALA A 62 7.46 -17.75 15.87
C ALA A 62 6.14 -18.03 16.58
N GLY A 63 5.28 -18.82 15.95
CA GLY A 63 4.00 -19.26 16.50
C GLY A 63 3.48 -20.48 15.77
N SER A 64 2.16 -20.62 15.72
CA SER A 64 1.44 -21.73 15.09
C SER A 64 0.46 -21.21 14.04
N ALA A 65 0.12 -22.06 13.08
CA ALA A 65 -0.94 -21.80 12.12
C ALA A 65 -2.13 -22.75 12.40
N SER A 66 -3.35 -22.22 12.43
CA SER A 66 -4.56 -23.02 12.49
C SER A 66 -4.76 -23.81 11.18
N PRO A 67 -5.62 -24.86 11.16
CA PRO A 67 -5.99 -25.54 9.92
C PRO A 67 -6.60 -24.61 8.86
N THR A 68 -7.19 -23.49 9.29
CA THR A 68 -7.75 -22.44 8.41
C THR A 68 -6.72 -21.37 8.02
N GLY A 69 -5.45 -21.54 8.40
CA GLY A 69 -4.35 -20.64 8.05
C GLY A 69 -4.28 -19.35 8.88
N ASN A 70 -4.97 -19.26 10.02
CA ASN A 70 -4.84 -18.13 10.94
C ASN A 70 -3.60 -18.33 11.80
N LEU A 71 -2.76 -17.30 11.88
CA LEU A 71 -1.53 -17.33 12.67
C LEU A 71 -1.80 -16.92 14.11
N SER A 72 -1.18 -17.61 15.06
CA SER A 72 -1.17 -17.18 16.46
C SER A 72 -0.32 -15.93 16.64
N ASP A 73 -0.76 -15.02 17.51
CA ASP A 73 0.01 -13.82 17.86
C ASP A 73 1.21 -14.17 18.77
N PRO A 74 2.46 -14.02 18.29
CA PRO A 74 3.66 -14.25 19.12
C PRO A 74 3.80 -13.24 20.26
N PHE A 75 3.08 -12.12 20.20
CA PHE A 75 3.13 -11.01 21.15
C PHE A 75 1.87 -10.93 22.04
N ALA A 76 1.01 -11.95 22.04
CA ALA A 76 -0.27 -11.95 22.76
C ALA A 76 -0.16 -11.65 24.27
N GLY A 77 0.99 -11.98 24.88
CA GLY A 77 1.27 -11.74 26.30
C GLY A 77 1.78 -10.33 26.63
N GLU A 78 2.07 -9.51 25.63
CA GLU A 78 2.60 -8.17 25.84
C GLU A 78 1.51 -7.19 26.31
N LYS A 79 1.92 -6.24 27.15
CA LYS A 79 1.08 -5.12 27.57
C LYS A 79 1.55 -3.85 26.88
N PRO A 80 0.67 -2.86 26.65
CA PRO A 80 1.10 -1.55 26.20
C PRO A 80 2.14 -0.97 27.17
N LEU A 81 3.17 -0.34 26.62
CA LEU A 81 4.11 0.49 27.37
C LEU A 81 3.38 1.69 27.99
N PHE A 82 2.49 2.28 27.21
CA PHE A 82 1.59 3.36 27.60
C PHE A 82 0.45 3.47 26.58
N THR A 83 -0.54 4.31 26.89
CA THR A 83 -1.62 4.67 25.98
C THR A 83 -1.58 6.17 25.73
N ILE A 84 -1.56 6.57 24.45
CA ILE A 84 -1.75 7.96 24.07
C ILE A 84 -3.26 8.22 24.05
N THR A 85 -3.68 9.24 24.77
CA THR A 85 -5.06 9.71 24.89
C THR A 85 -5.13 11.19 24.53
N PRO A 86 -6.33 11.74 24.28
CA PRO A 86 -6.50 13.18 24.03
C PRO A 86 -5.91 14.08 25.14
N GLN A 87 -5.81 13.58 26.37
CA GLN A 87 -5.25 14.32 27.51
C GLN A 87 -3.71 14.41 27.49
N ASN A 88 -3.02 13.47 26.85
CA ASN A 88 -1.56 13.43 26.80
C ASN A 88 -0.97 13.53 25.38
N VAL A 89 -1.80 13.58 24.33
CA VAL A 89 -1.37 13.59 22.92
C VAL A 89 -0.33 14.67 22.61
N ALA A 90 -0.42 15.83 23.26
CA ALA A 90 0.54 16.92 23.10
C ALA A 90 1.99 16.52 23.44
N GLN A 91 2.19 15.53 24.32
CA GLN A 91 3.51 15.00 24.70
C GLN A 91 4.16 14.17 23.58
N TYR A 92 3.36 13.68 22.63
CA TYR A 92 3.80 12.75 21.58
C TYR A 92 3.66 13.33 20.17
N GLN A 93 3.34 14.62 20.04
CA GLN A 93 3.03 15.26 18.75
C GLN A 93 4.11 15.06 17.68
N ASP A 94 5.39 15.02 18.06
CA ASP A 94 6.51 14.84 17.13
C ASP A 94 6.64 13.41 16.60
N LYS A 95 5.94 12.46 17.23
CA LYS A 95 5.86 11.03 16.86
C LYS A 95 4.52 10.66 16.23
N LEU A 96 3.67 11.64 15.90
CA LEU A 96 2.34 11.45 15.33
C LEU A 96 2.16 12.24 14.03
N THR A 97 1.41 11.69 13.08
CA THR A 97 1.05 12.41 11.85
C THR A 97 -0.04 13.46 12.12
N PRO A 98 -0.18 14.49 11.26
CA PRO A 98 -1.33 15.38 11.29
C PRO A 98 -2.67 14.62 11.27
N GLY A 99 -2.78 13.55 10.48
CA GLY A 99 -3.93 12.65 10.46
C GLY A 99 -4.26 12.03 11.81
N GLN A 100 -3.27 11.45 12.49
CA GLN A 100 -3.45 10.84 13.81
C GLN A 100 -3.85 11.89 14.87
N GLN A 101 -3.20 13.06 14.86
CA GLN A 101 -3.57 14.17 15.75
C GLN A 101 -5.01 14.65 15.50
N ALA A 102 -5.45 14.66 14.24
CA ALA A 102 -6.83 15.00 13.88
C ALA A 102 -7.85 13.97 14.38
N LEU A 103 -7.51 12.67 14.40
CA LEU A 103 -8.36 11.63 14.99
C LEU A 103 -8.55 11.85 16.50
N PHE A 104 -7.49 12.13 17.25
CA PHE A 104 -7.59 12.48 18.68
C PHE A 104 -8.47 13.71 18.91
N LYS A 105 -8.33 14.74 18.08
CA LYS A 105 -9.14 15.96 18.18
C LYS A 105 -10.61 15.72 17.86
N ARG A 106 -10.90 14.87 16.87
CA ARG A 106 -12.27 14.60 16.41
C ARG A 106 -13.02 13.66 17.35
N TYR A 107 -12.32 12.71 17.96
CA TYR A 107 -12.92 11.66 18.79
C TYR A 107 -12.30 11.61 20.19
N PRO A 108 -12.41 12.70 20.98
CA PRO A 108 -11.73 12.82 22.28
C PRO A 108 -12.24 11.86 23.36
N ASP A 109 -13.41 11.26 23.16
CA ASP A 109 -14.04 10.38 24.15
C ASP A 109 -13.80 8.89 23.86
N SER A 110 -13.36 8.54 22.65
CA SER A 110 -13.29 7.15 22.19
C SER A 110 -11.96 6.76 21.55
N PHE A 111 -11.27 7.68 20.88
CA PHE A 111 -10.01 7.37 20.21
C PHE A 111 -8.84 7.42 21.18
N HIS A 112 -8.08 6.33 21.19
CA HIS A 112 -6.82 6.24 21.91
C HIS A 112 -5.86 5.32 21.15
N MET A 113 -4.57 5.41 21.48
CA MET A 113 -3.51 4.64 20.81
C MET A 113 -2.75 3.82 21.85
N ARG A 114 -2.90 2.49 21.79
CA ARG A 114 -2.13 1.56 22.65
C ARG A 114 -0.75 1.36 22.03
N VAL A 115 0.30 1.82 22.71
CA VAL A 115 1.68 1.75 22.22
C VAL A 115 2.41 0.59 22.89
N PHE A 116 3.04 -0.26 22.08
CA PHE A 116 3.71 -1.48 22.49
C PHE A 116 5.22 -1.43 22.18
N PRO A 117 6.03 -2.37 22.72
CA PRO A 117 7.42 -2.53 22.29
C PRO A 117 7.51 -2.72 20.78
N SER A 118 8.50 -2.07 20.16
CA SER A 118 8.74 -2.20 18.72
C SER A 118 9.36 -3.56 18.39
N HIS A 119 8.79 -4.25 17.41
CA HIS A 119 9.36 -5.47 16.83
C HIS A 119 9.46 -5.34 15.32
N ARG A 120 10.68 -5.43 14.79
CA ARG A 120 10.96 -5.40 13.35
C ARG A 120 10.72 -6.78 12.73
N SER A 121 9.44 -7.13 12.59
CA SER A 121 8.97 -8.49 12.26
C SER A 121 8.98 -8.83 10.76
N ALA A 122 9.17 -7.85 9.88
CA ALA A 122 9.20 -8.07 8.45
C ALA A 122 10.36 -8.99 8.04
N ALA A 123 10.01 -10.07 7.33
CA ALA A 123 10.95 -11.00 6.71
C ALA A 123 10.48 -11.29 5.28
N LEU A 124 11.43 -11.46 4.36
CA LEU A 124 11.20 -11.82 2.96
C LEU A 124 12.02 -13.08 2.61
N PRO A 125 11.59 -13.90 1.64
CA PRO A 125 12.37 -15.04 1.17
C PRO A 125 13.72 -14.64 0.56
N ASP A 126 14.74 -15.48 0.69
CA ASP A 126 16.09 -15.19 0.20
C ASP A 126 16.15 -14.91 -1.30
N SER A 127 15.34 -15.61 -2.09
CA SER A 127 15.23 -15.37 -3.54
C SER A 127 14.75 -13.95 -3.86
N VAL A 128 13.86 -13.40 -3.03
CA VAL A 128 13.37 -12.03 -3.16
C VAL A 128 14.44 -11.04 -2.73
N ASN A 129 15.12 -11.29 -1.60
CA ASN A 129 16.25 -10.46 -1.16
C ASN A 129 17.36 -10.37 -2.21
N GLN A 130 17.66 -11.48 -2.89
CA GLN A 130 18.63 -11.50 -3.99
C GLN A 130 18.15 -10.71 -5.22
N ALA A 131 16.85 -10.74 -5.54
CA ALA A 131 16.27 -9.92 -6.60
C ALA A 131 16.38 -8.42 -6.28
N ILE A 132 16.10 -8.04 -5.03
CA ILE A 132 16.24 -6.64 -4.57
C ILE A 132 17.69 -6.15 -4.72
N ALA A 133 18.67 -6.98 -4.35
CA ALA A 133 20.08 -6.64 -4.54
C ALA A 133 20.47 -6.46 -6.03
N ARG A 134 19.88 -7.24 -6.94
CA ARG A 134 20.07 -7.07 -8.39
C ARG A 134 19.38 -5.82 -8.92
N ASN A 135 18.16 -5.53 -8.46
CA ASN A 135 17.42 -4.33 -8.84
C ASN A 135 18.20 -3.07 -8.45
N ALA A 136 18.81 -3.02 -7.27
CA ALA A 136 19.62 -1.89 -6.83
C ALA A 136 20.70 -1.47 -7.85
N LEU A 137 21.25 -2.43 -8.59
CA LEU A 137 22.31 -2.24 -9.57
C LEU A 137 21.80 -2.00 -11.00
N LYS A 138 20.52 -2.24 -11.28
CA LYS A 138 20.00 -2.32 -12.65
C LYS A 138 18.76 -1.50 -12.90
N SER A 139 17.81 -1.49 -11.96
CA SER A 139 16.50 -0.89 -12.16
C SER A 139 16.60 0.62 -12.34
N MET A 140 15.86 1.14 -13.31
CA MET A 140 15.82 2.57 -13.64
C MET A 140 14.40 3.05 -13.81
N LEU A 141 14.19 4.32 -13.48
CA LEU A 141 12.98 5.04 -13.85
C LEU A 141 13.01 5.35 -15.34
N VAL A 142 11.92 5.06 -16.04
CA VAL A 142 11.71 5.40 -17.45
C VAL A 142 10.45 6.25 -17.63
N SER A 143 10.25 6.77 -18.83
CA SER A 143 9.02 7.50 -19.21
C SER A 143 8.69 8.66 -18.25
N GLY A 144 9.73 9.40 -17.85
CA GLY A 144 9.60 10.53 -16.91
C GLY A 144 9.28 10.10 -15.48
N GLY A 145 9.58 8.85 -15.10
CA GLY A 145 9.29 8.30 -13.78
C GLY A 145 8.00 7.48 -13.69
N ASN A 146 7.29 7.32 -14.82
CA ASN A 146 6.01 6.60 -14.89
C ASN A 146 6.14 5.14 -15.33
N GLY A 147 7.37 4.63 -15.35
CA GLY A 147 7.63 3.22 -15.45
C GLY A 147 9.01 2.81 -14.97
N LEU A 148 9.25 1.51 -15.00
CA LEU A 148 10.54 0.90 -14.67
C LEU A 148 11.15 0.21 -15.90
N SER A 149 12.47 0.15 -15.97
CA SER A 149 13.21 -0.79 -16.83
C SER A 149 14.15 -1.63 -15.97
N ASP A 150 14.59 -2.77 -16.52
CA ASP A 150 15.58 -3.64 -15.87
C ASP A 150 15.19 -4.03 -14.43
N PHE A 151 13.89 -4.26 -14.25
CA PHE A 151 13.25 -4.63 -13.00
C PHE A 151 12.80 -6.09 -13.02
N GLU A 152 13.16 -6.84 -11.97
CA GLU A 152 12.70 -8.21 -11.75
C GLU A 152 11.39 -8.24 -10.94
N ILE A 153 11.50 -8.36 -9.61
CA ILE A 153 10.39 -8.43 -8.65
C ILE A 153 10.69 -7.58 -7.40
N ALA A 154 9.66 -7.30 -6.59
CA ALA A 154 9.77 -6.62 -5.29
C ALA A 154 10.32 -5.19 -5.38
N THR A 155 11.37 -4.86 -4.64
CA THR A 155 11.84 -3.48 -4.44
C THR A 155 12.84 -3.06 -5.53
N PRO A 156 12.51 -2.11 -6.44
CA PRO A 156 13.42 -1.60 -7.45
C PRO A 156 14.54 -0.73 -6.88
N PHE A 157 14.24 0.12 -5.89
CA PHE A 157 15.14 1.15 -5.38
C PHE A 157 15.35 1.02 -3.86
N PRO A 158 16.02 -0.04 -3.38
CA PRO A 158 16.21 -0.22 -1.93
C PRO A 158 17.05 0.90 -1.28
N ILE A 159 17.77 1.71 -2.06
CA ILE A 159 18.49 2.91 -1.59
C ILE A 159 17.93 4.13 -2.35
N PRO A 160 16.70 4.59 -2.01
CA PRO A 160 15.99 5.57 -2.81
C PRO A 160 16.66 6.95 -2.74
N GLN A 161 16.73 7.63 -3.88
CA GLN A 161 17.31 8.96 -4.05
C GLN A 161 16.26 10.08 -4.05
N ASN A 162 14.98 9.73 -4.22
CA ASN A 162 13.87 10.68 -4.29
C ASN A 162 12.54 10.05 -3.87
N GLY A 163 11.48 10.87 -3.82
CA GLY A 163 10.18 10.43 -3.35
C GLY A 163 9.52 9.43 -4.29
N LEU A 164 9.71 9.58 -5.60
CA LEU A 164 9.11 8.71 -6.60
C LEU A 164 9.66 7.28 -6.52
N GLU A 165 10.94 7.10 -6.25
CA GLU A 165 11.55 5.78 -6.02
C GLU A 165 10.95 5.07 -4.81
N VAL A 166 10.66 5.80 -3.72
CA VAL A 166 9.96 5.26 -2.54
C VAL A 166 8.54 4.78 -2.91
N ILE A 167 7.84 5.51 -3.77
CA ILE A 167 6.50 5.12 -4.22
C ILE A 167 6.54 3.90 -5.13
N TRP A 168 7.53 3.82 -6.03
CA TRP A 168 7.73 2.62 -6.82
C TRP A 168 8.01 1.40 -5.96
N ASN A 169 8.84 1.54 -4.91
CA ASN A 169 9.04 0.47 -3.94
C ASN A 169 7.73 0.00 -3.32
N HIS A 170 6.82 0.91 -2.96
CA HIS A 170 5.52 0.56 -2.43
C HIS A 170 4.64 -0.22 -3.44
N ILE A 171 4.56 0.27 -4.68
CA ILE A 171 3.73 -0.31 -5.74
C ILE A 171 4.17 -1.75 -6.06
N THR A 172 5.48 -1.99 -6.09
CA THR A 172 6.07 -3.26 -6.52
C THR A 172 6.45 -4.20 -5.38
N ARG A 173 6.31 -3.78 -4.11
CA ARG A 173 6.74 -4.53 -2.91
C ARG A 173 6.29 -5.99 -2.91
N TYR A 174 7.05 -6.83 -2.21
CA TYR A 174 6.74 -8.25 -2.11
C TYR A 174 5.43 -8.49 -1.36
N ARG A 175 4.52 -9.27 -1.97
CA ARG A 175 3.19 -9.58 -1.44
C ARG A 175 2.84 -11.08 -1.56
N GLY A 176 3.85 -11.96 -1.54
CA GLY A 176 3.64 -13.41 -1.62
C GLY A 176 3.51 -13.99 -3.04
N GLY A 177 3.80 -13.21 -4.08
CA GLY A 177 3.74 -13.66 -5.48
C GLY A 177 2.30 -13.69 -6.04
N SER A 178 1.48 -14.57 -5.51
CA SER A 178 0.07 -14.72 -5.88
C SER A 178 -0.78 -15.03 -4.66
N VAL A 179 -1.96 -14.39 -4.57
CA VAL A 179 -2.85 -14.49 -3.41
C VAL A 179 -4.31 -14.62 -3.84
N ARG A 180 -5.02 -15.62 -3.31
CA ARG A 180 -6.48 -15.63 -3.26
C ARG A 180 -6.94 -15.53 -1.83
N ARG A 181 -7.91 -14.65 -1.59
CA ARG A 181 -8.51 -14.47 -0.26
C ARG A 181 -9.97 -14.07 -0.38
N THR A 182 -10.76 -14.46 0.61
CA THR A 182 -12.00 -13.77 0.93
C THR A 182 -11.71 -12.66 1.92
N HIS A 183 -12.28 -11.48 1.72
CA HIS A 183 -12.20 -10.37 2.68
C HIS A 183 -13.47 -9.53 2.66
N VAL A 184 -13.64 -8.73 3.71
CA VAL A 184 -14.80 -7.88 3.93
C VAL A 184 -14.39 -6.41 3.95
N GLN A 185 -15.27 -5.58 3.38
CA GLN A 185 -15.24 -4.13 3.50
C GLN A 185 -16.53 -3.65 4.14
N ALA A 186 -16.43 -2.55 4.89
CA ALA A 186 -17.57 -1.83 5.40
C ALA A 186 -17.35 -0.31 5.26
N THR A 187 -18.46 0.41 5.14
CA THR A 187 -18.52 1.89 5.04
C THR A 187 -19.44 2.44 6.13
N PRO A 188 -19.05 2.34 7.41
CA PRO A 188 -19.93 2.71 8.51
C PRO A 188 -20.52 4.12 8.36
N LEU A 189 -21.78 4.25 8.75
CA LEU A 189 -22.39 5.55 9.01
C LEU A 189 -21.77 6.16 10.26
N ALA A 190 -22.01 7.45 10.50
CA ALA A 190 -21.41 8.16 11.62
C ALA A 190 -21.80 7.57 13.00
N ASP A 191 -22.96 6.92 13.08
CA ASP A 191 -23.46 6.20 14.26
C ASP A 191 -22.88 4.78 14.41
N GLY A 192 -22.00 4.35 13.50
CA GLY A 192 -21.40 3.03 13.48
C GLY A 192 -22.25 1.95 12.79
N THR A 193 -23.46 2.25 12.31
CA THR A 193 -24.26 1.29 11.54
C THR A 193 -23.56 0.97 10.22
N PHE A 194 -23.45 -0.30 9.84
CA PHE A 194 -22.76 -0.72 8.62
C PHE A 194 -23.43 -1.91 7.94
N ASN A 195 -23.20 -2.04 6.63
CA ASN A 195 -23.53 -3.23 5.86
C ASN A 195 -22.23 -3.80 5.28
N PRO A 196 -21.82 -5.02 5.67
CA PRO A 196 -20.60 -5.62 5.14
C PRO A 196 -20.78 -6.02 3.67
N VAL A 197 -19.72 -5.78 2.88
CA VAL A 197 -19.59 -6.26 1.50
C VAL A 197 -18.47 -7.27 1.46
N TYR A 198 -18.76 -8.45 0.91
CA TYR A 198 -17.85 -9.58 0.89
C TYR A 198 -17.25 -9.74 -0.51
N PHE A 199 -15.96 -10.02 -0.56
CA PHE A 199 -15.23 -10.15 -1.81
C PHE A 199 -14.38 -11.40 -1.85
N LYS A 200 -14.37 -12.07 -3.00
CA LYS A 200 -13.28 -12.97 -3.39
C LYS A 200 -12.28 -12.20 -4.23
N GLN A 201 -11.06 -12.07 -3.72
CA GLN A 201 -9.95 -11.38 -4.37
C GLN A 201 -8.93 -12.39 -4.91
N GLN A 202 -8.41 -12.13 -6.10
CA GLN A 202 -7.28 -12.83 -6.70
C GLN A 202 -6.26 -11.80 -7.19
N PHE A 203 -5.03 -11.90 -6.70
CA PHE A 203 -3.89 -11.07 -7.10
C PHE A 203 -2.76 -11.98 -7.59
N THR A 204 -2.10 -11.62 -8.69
CA THR A 204 -1.02 -12.45 -9.27
C THR A 204 -0.01 -11.58 -9.98
N TYR A 205 1.23 -11.59 -9.48
CA TYR A 205 2.35 -11.04 -10.25
C TYR A 205 2.59 -11.85 -11.52
N ARG A 206 3.06 -11.17 -12.58
CA ARG A 206 3.27 -11.76 -13.90
C ARG A 206 4.15 -13.02 -13.89
N ASP A 207 5.18 -13.06 -13.04
CA ASP A 207 6.14 -14.16 -12.89
C ASP A 207 5.54 -15.39 -12.19
N GLN A 208 4.29 -15.28 -11.72
CA GLN A 208 3.52 -16.37 -11.12
C GLN A 208 2.52 -17.01 -12.08
N LEU A 209 2.48 -16.56 -13.35
CA LEU A 209 1.75 -17.23 -14.41
C LEU A 209 2.55 -18.42 -14.97
N LYS A 210 1.87 -19.51 -15.34
CA LYS A 210 2.50 -20.70 -15.95
C LYS A 210 3.01 -20.42 -17.36
N ASP A 211 2.36 -19.50 -18.06
CA ASP A 211 2.64 -19.05 -19.42
C ASP A 211 3.46 -17.75 -19.47
N PHE A 212 4.09 -17.37 -18.36
CA PHE A 212 5.02 -16.24 -18.33
C PHE A 212 6.28 -16.55 -19.14
N ASP A 213 6.62 -15.68 -20.10
CA ASP A 213 7.87 -15.73 -20.85
C ASP A 213 8.83 -14.64 -20.32
N PRO A 214 9.90 -15.01 -19.58
CA PRO A 214 10.90 -14.06 -19.10
C PRO A 214 11.66 -13.33 -20.22
N GLN A 215 11.73 -13.90 -21.43
CA GLN A 215 12.38 -13.26 -22.58
C GLN A 215 11.48 -12.19 -23.20
N ASN A 216 10.16 -12.32 -23.06
CA ASN A 216 9.16 -11.37 -23.54
C ASN A 216 8.15 -11.06 -22.43
N PRO A 217 8.56 -10.42 -21.32
CA PRO A 217 7.77 -10.33 -20.10
C PRO A 217 6.52 -9.43 -20.21
N GLY A 218 6.35 -8.75 -21.35
CA GLY A 218 5.29 -7.77 -21.57
C GLY A 218 5.40 -6.57 -20.64
N ASN A 219 4.33 -5.77 -20.57
CA ASN A 219 4.27 -4.57 -19.74
C ASN A 219 3.34 -4.72 -18.52
N VAL A 220 2.61 -5.82 -18.37
CA VAL A 220 1.77 -6.05 -17.20
C VAL A 220 2.65 -6.40 -16.01
N LEU A 221 2.55 -5.67 -14.90
CA LEU A 221 3.20 -5.95 -13.63
C LEU A 221 2.47 -7.05 -12.85
N PHE A 222 1.15 -6.89 -12.68
CA PHE A 222 0.29 -7.85 -12.00
C PHE A 222 -1.14 -7.81 -12.52
N TYR A 223 -1.87 -8.88 -12.20
CA TYR A 223 -3.29 -9.03 -12.45
C TYR A 223 -4.06 -8.97 -11.13
N TYR A 224 -5.17 -8.25 -11.13
CA TYR A 224 -6.09 -8.15 -9.99
C TYR A 224 -7.51 -8.47 -10.44
N LYS A 225 -8.17 -9.39 -9.74
CA LYS A 225 -9.58 -9.75 -9.94
C LYS A 225 -10.30 -9.71 -8.60
N GLN A 226 -11.48 -9.10 -8.56
CA GLN A 226 -12.30 -9.02 -7.35
C GLN A 226 -13.76 -9.27 -7.70
N LEU A 227 -14.34 -10.32 -7.13
CA LEU A 227 -15.76 -10.68 -7.23
C LEU A 227 -16.48 -10.29 -5.95
N VAL A 228 -17.61 -9.58 -6.06
CA VAL A 228 -18.52 -9.34 -4.94
C VAL A 228 -19.38 -10.58 -4.71
N THR A 229 -19.37 -11.13 -3.50
CA THR A 229 -20.17 -12.33 -3.15
C THR A 229 -21.41 -12.00 -2.31
N ALA A 230 -21.39 -10.89 -1.58
CA ALA A 230 -22.53 -10.40 -0.80
C ALA A 230 -22.39 -8.88 -0.56
N PRO A 231 -23.49 -8.14 -0.32
CA PRO A 231 -24.89 -8.60 -0.24
C PRO A 231 -25.47 -8.92 -1.63
N ALA A 232 -26.61 -9.63 -1.66
CA ALA A 232 -27.24 -10.12 -2.89
C ALA A 232 -27.45 -9.05 -3.99
N ARG A 233 -27.69 -7.78 -3.59
CA ARG A 233 -27.85 -6.67 -4.53
C ARG A 233 -26.59 -6.38 -5.37
N LEU A 234 -25.41 -6.65 -4.82
CA LEU A 234 -24.12 -6.41 -5.46
C LEU A 234 -23.44 -7.71 -5.92
N ALA A 235 -23.95 -8.86 -5.47
CA ALA A 235 -23.34 -10.16 -5.73
C ALA A 235 -23.23 -10.46 -7.23
N GLY A 236 -22.08 -11.01 -7.63
CA GLY A 236 -21.76 -11.36 -9.01
C GLY A 236 -21.02 -10.28 -9.79
N ASP A 237 -20.96 -9.03 -9.29
CA ASP A 237 -20.16 -7.98 -9.94
C ASP A 237 -18.66 -8.30 -9.80
N VAL A 238 -17.91 -8.14 -10.90
CA VAL A 238 -16.47 -8.43 -10.94
C VAL A 238 -15.68 -7.26 -11.49
N VAL A 239 -14.59 -6.91 -10.80
CA VAL A 239 -13.54 -6.00 -11.28
C VAL A 239 -12.35 -6.81 -11.77
N LEU A 240 -11.83 -6.47 -12.93
CA LEU A 240 -10.54 -6.97 -13.45
C LEU A 240 -9.64 -5.78 -13.75
N VAL A 241 -8.40 -5.84 -13.28
CA VAL A 241 -7.35 -4.86 -13.58
C VAL A 241 -6.10 -5.61 -14.03
N HIS A 242 -5.51 -5.14 -15.13
CA HIS A 242 -4.12 -5.42 -15.50
C HIS A 242 -3.34 -4.16 -15.18
N GLU A 243 -2.49 -4.25 -14.16
CA GLU A 243 -1.61 -3.14 -13.81
C GLU A 243 -0.40 -3.16 -14.72
N THR A 244 -0.08 -2.02 -15.31
CA THR A 244 1.08 -1.90 -16.20
C THR A 244 2.27 -1.28 -15.49
N LEU A 245 3.46 -1.73 -15.89
CA LEU A 245 4.73 -1.33 -15.33
C LEU A 245 5.20 0.01 -15.90
N ASP A 246 4.95 0.28 -17.19
CA ASP A 246 5.07 1.61 -17.80
C ASP A 246 3.71 2.06 -18.34
N GLN A 247 3.07 3.03 -17.66
CA GLN A 247 1.73 3.49 -18.01
C GLN A 247 1.69 4.45 -19.20
N VAL A 248 2.84 5.02 -19.58
CA VAL A 248 2.97 5.85 -20.79
C VAL A 248 3.00 4.95 -22.03
N LYS A 249 3.70 3.81 -21.95
CA LYS A 249 3.75 2.81 -23.02
C LYS A 249 2.42 2.09 -23.19
N GLU A 250 1.80 1.67 -22.09
CA GLU A 250 0.49 1.02 -22.09
C GLU A 250 -0.28 1.41 -20.83
N PRO A 251 -1.44 2.07 -20.94
CA PRO A 251 -2.19 2.50 -19.76
C PRO A 251 -2.73 1.29 -18.99
N ARG A 252 -2.96 1.47 -17.68
CA ARG A 252 -3.71 0.50 -16.87
C ARG A 252 -4.99 0.08 -17.59
N MET A 253 -5.23 -1.23 -17.63
CA MET A 253 -6.44 -1.78 -18.23
C MET A 253 -7.40 -2.28 -17.16
N ALA A 254 -8.63 -1.76 -17.16
CA ALA A 254 -9.65 -2.17 -16.23
C ALA A 254 -10.98 -2.51 -16.92
N TRP A 255 -11.71 -3.46 -16.35
CA TRP A 255 -13.04 -3.88 -16.77
C TRP A 255 -13.93 -4.16 -15.57
N ILE A 256 -15.23 -3.95 -15.77
CA ILE A 256 -16.28 -4.35 -14.83
C ILE A 256 -17.21 -5.31 -15.56
N TYR A 257 -17.49 -6.44 -14.94
CA TYR A 257 -18.68 -7.25 -15.23
C TYR A 257 -19.78 -6.85 -14.25
N SER A 258 -20.94 -6.45 -14.77
CA SER A 258 -22.13 -6.23 -13.97
C SER A 258 -23.07 -7.44 -14.08
N ALA A 259 -23.34 -8.10 -12.97
CA ALA A 259 -24.21 -9.28 -12.93
C ALA A 259 -25.65 -8.92 -13.31
N GLY A 260 -26.17 -7.80 -12.79
CA GLY A 260 -27.52 -7.32 -13.10
C GLY A 260 -27.75 -7.03 -14.58
N GLN A 261 -26.71 -6.59 -15.30
CA GLN A 261 -26.77 -6.33 -16.75
C GLN A 261 -26.21 -7.47 -17.61
N ARG A 262 -25.56 -8.46 -16.98
CA ARG A 262 -24.80 -9.55 -17.63
C ARG A 262 -23.84 -9.06 -18.71
N ARG A 263 -23.18 -7.93 -18.47
CA ARG A 263 -22.30 -7.26 -19.45
C ARG A 263 -20.95 -6.94 -18.86
N VAL A 264 -19.91 -7.15 -19.68
CA VAL A 264 -18.55 -6.68 -19.41
C VAL A 264 -18.35 -5.35 -20.14
N ARG A 265 -17.76 -4.38 -19.45
CA ARG A 265 -17.41 -3.07 -20.03
C ARG A 265 -15.99 -2.70 -19.64
N ARG A 266 -15.28 -1.99 -20.52
CA ARG A 266 -14.05 -1.27 -20.14
C ARG A 266 -14.40 -0.25 -19.07
N ALA A 267 -13.55 -0.14 -18.06
CA ALA A 267 -13.74 0.71 -16.89
C ALA A 267 -12.50 1.58 -16.63
N PRO A 268 -12.09 2.45 -17.57
CA PRO A 268 -10.89 3.28 -17.42
C PRO A 268 -10.93 4.21 -16.19
N GLN A 269 -12.12 4.47 -15.65
CA GLN A 269 -12.31 5.21 -14.41
C GLN A 269 -11.83 4.46 -13.15
N ILE A 270 -11.46 3.18 -13.20
CA ILE A 270 -10.78 2.50 -12.08
C ILE A 270 -9.29 2.88 -12.09
N ALA A 271 -9.06 4.17 -11.95
CA ALA A 271 -7.77 4.81 -11.91
C ALA A 271 -7.92 6.15 -11.18
N TYR A 272 -6.83 6.59 -10.52
CA TYR A 272 -6.77 7.90 -9.87
C TYR A 272 -7.93 8.15 -8.89
N ASP A 273 -8.59 9.31 -9.02
CA ASP A 273 -9.73 9.79 -8.24
C ASP A 273 -11.08 9.22 -8.67
N GLY A 274 -11.10 8.25 -9.59
CA GLY A 274 -12.33 7.60 -10.00
C GLY A 274 -12.96 6.79 -8.86
N PRO A 275 -14.29 6.57 -8.89
CA PRO A 275 -14.99 5.88 -7.82
C PRO A 275 -14.60 4.39 -7.79
N TYR A 276 -14.29 3.87 -6.60
CA TYR A 276 -14.09 2.43 -6.42
C TYR A 276 -15.42 1.73 -6.07
N PRO A 277 -15.73 0.56 -6.63
CA PRO A 277 -16.96 -0.18 -6.31
C PRO A 277 -17.16 -0.44 -4.81
N ALA A 278 -18.42 -0.45 -4.38
CA ALA A 278 -18.83 -0.79 -3.00
C ALA A 278 -18.18 0.05 -1.89
N SER A 279 -17.79 1.30 -2.18
CA SER A 279 -17.13 2.20 -1.24
C SER A 279 -17.99 3.37 -0.74
N ASP A 280 -19.23 3.53 -1.23
CA ASP A 280 -20.12 4.65 -0.91
C ASP A 280 -19.44 6.04 -0.98
N GLY A 281 -18.50 6.21 -1.93
CA GLY A 281 -17.72 7.44 -2.11
C GLY A 281 -16.70 7.74 -1.00
N GLN A 282 -16.49 6.82 -0.06
CA GLN A 282 -15.54 6.97 1.05
C GLN A 282 -14.08 6.78 0.60
N ARG A 283 -13.83 6.13 -0.55
CA ARG A 283 -12.49 6.04 -1.15
C ARG A 283 -12.53 6.27 -2.67
N VAL A 284 -11.40 6.68 -3.22
CA VAL A 284 -11.15 6.66 -4.67
C VAL A 284 -10.34 5.43 -5.08
N ALA A 285 -10.25 5.16 -6.39
CA ALA A 285 -9.65 3.94 -6.92
C ALA A 285 -8.18 3.76 -6.52
N ASP A 286 -7.42 4.85 -6.51
CA ASP A 286 -6.00 4.81 -6.14
C ASP A 286 -5.74 4.81 -4.62
N ASN A 287 -6.77 4.82 -3.78
CA ASN A 287 -6.61 4.65 -2.32
C ASN A 287 -6.52 3.18 -1.89
N LEU A 288 -6.96 2.23 -2.71
CA LEU A 288 -6.85 0.80 -2.37
C LEU A 288 -5.37 0.43 -2.21
N ASP A 289 -5.05 -0.34 -1.18
CA ASP A 289 -3.68 -0.68 -0.81
C ASP A 289 -2.87 0.55 -0.36
N MET A 290 -3.54 1.55 0.24
CA MET A 290 -3.02 2.85 0.71
C MET A 290 -2.56 3.80 -0.42
N PHE A 291 -1.94 3.28 -1.48
CA PHE A 291 -1.78 3.94 -2.78
C PHE A 291 -1.49 2.89 -3.86
N ASN A 292 -2.24 2.91 -4.97
CA ASN A 292 -1.94 2.04 -6.12
C ASN A 292 -1.88 2.78 -7.46
N GLY A 293 -2.09 4.09 -7.48
CA GLY A 293 -2.25 4.85 -8.73
C GLY A 293 -0.95 5.01 -9.51
N ALA A 294 -1.07 5.41 -10.77
CA ALA A 294 0.08 5.89 -11.53
C ALA A 294 0.65 7.14 -10.83
N PRO A 295 1.99 7.27 -10.73
CA PRO A 295 2.61 8.40 -10.04
C PRO A 295 2.62 9.70 -10.87
N ASP A 296 2.13 9.66 -12.11
CA ASP A 296 2.29 10.70 -13.13
C ASP A 296 1.59 12.04 -12.81
N ARG A 297 0.54 12.02 -11.97
CA ARG A 297 -0.22 13.24 -11.61
C ARG A 297 0.45 14.14 -10.57
N TYR A 298 1.44 13.64 -9.83
CA TYR A 298 2.03 14.35 -8.70
C TYR A 298 3.52 14.63 -8.92
N ASP A 299 3.98 15.73 -8.32
CA ASP A 299 5.39 15.97 -8.03
C ASP A 299 5.72 15.36 -6.67
N TRP A 300 6.74 14.50 -6.63
CA TRP A 300 7.10 13.70 -5.47
C TRP A 300 8.35 14.22 -4.78
N LYS A 301 8.20 14.63 -3.52
CA LYS A 301 9.28 15.16 -2.70
C LYS A 301 9.59 14.20 -1.55
N LEU A 302 10.85 13.79 -1.43
CA LEU A 302 11.33 13.04 -0.28
C LEU A 302 11.63 14.01 0.87
N LEU A 303 10.95 13.87 1.99
CA LEU A 303 11.16 14.68 3.20
C LEU A 303 12.13 14.04 4.20
N GLY A 304 12.66 12.86 3.88
CA GLY A 304 13.58 12.10 4.72
C GLY A 304 12.87 11.06 5.59
N LYS A 305 13.54 10.60 6.64
CA LYS A 305 12.99 9.63 7.59
C LYS A 305 12.50 10.28 8.88
N LYS A 306 11.53 9.64 9.54
CA LYS A 306 11.06 9.98 10.89
C LYS A 306 10.82 8.72 11.72
N GLU A 307 10.89 8.84 13.03
CA GLU A 307 10.46 7.82 13.99
C GLU A 307 9.07 8.19 14.51
N ILE A 308 8.04 7.45 14.09
CA ILE A 308 6.63 7.72 14.43
C ILE A 308 5.89 6.44 14.82
N TYR A 309 4.76 6.58 15.50
CA TYR A 309 3.91 5.44 15.84
C TYR A 309 3.07 5.02 14.64
N ILE A 310 3.24 3.77 14.19
CA ILE A 310 2.47 3.19 13.10
C ILE A 310 1.75 1.91 13.58
N PRO A 311 0.61 1.54 12.97
CA PRO A 311 0.00 0.24 13.20
C PRO A 311 0.92 -0.88 12.69
N TYR A 312 1.28 -1.80 13.56
CA TYR A 312 2.25 -2.85 13.24
C TYR A 312 2.00 -4.10 14.09
N ASN A 313 2.35 -5.28 13.58
CA ASN A 313 2.08 -6.58 14.23
C ASN A 313 0.60 -6.72 14.67
N SER A 314 -0.33 -6.39 13.78
CA SER A 314 -1.76 -6.20 14.08
C SER A 314 -2.56 -7.50 14.27
N PHE A 315 -1.94 -8.55 14.84
CA PHE A 315 -2.55 -9.87 15.02
C PHE A 315 -3.87 -9.82 15.82
N GLN A 316 -3.95 -9.01 16.87
CA GLN A 316 -5.17 -8.87 17.67
C GLN A 316 -6.35 -8.36 16.81
N LEU A 317 -6.12 -7.39 15.92
CA LEU A 317 -7.12 -6.81 15.03
C LEU A 317 -7.67 -7.84 14.03
N GLU A 318 -6.83 -8.77 13.58
CA GLU A 318 -7.22 -9.83 12.63
C GLU A 318 -7.66 -11.14 13.31
N SER A 319 -7.75 -11.16 14.63
CA SER A 319 -8.09 -12.37 15.38
C SER A 319 -9.47 -12.93 14.96
N PRO A 320 -9.58 -14.25 14.70
CA PRO A 320 -10.86 -14.89 14.39
C PRO A 320 -11.79 -15.00 15.60
N ALA A 321 -11.32 -14.63 16.79
CA ALA A 321 -12.16 -14.51 17.98
C ALA A 321 -13.05 -13.26 17.96
N LEU A 322 -12.72 -12.27 17.12
CA LEU A 322 -13.46 -11.02 17.00
C LEU A 322 -14.58 -11.13 15.95
N LYS A 323 -15.67 -10.42 16.21
CA LYS A 323 -16.73 -10.15 15.25
C LYS A 323 -16.47 -8.84 14.51
N TYR A 324 -17.06 -8.66 13.33
CA TYR A 324 -16.96 -7.37 12.64
C TYR A 324 -17.53 -6.22 13.49
N THR A 325 -18.52 -6.49 14.34
CA THR A 325 -19.05 -5.53 15.33
C THR A 325 -18.09 -5.19 16.47
N ASP A 326 -17.07 -6.02 16.72
CA ASP A 326 -16.01 -5.73 17.69
C ASP A 326 -14.94 -4.80 17.10
N VAL A 327 -14.73 -4.88 15.79
CA VAL A 327 -13.78 -4.07 15.02
C VAL A 327 -14.37 -2.71 14.65
N ILE A 328 -15.59 -2.70 14.11
CA ILE A 328 -16.24 -1.50 13.57
C ILE A 328 -16.97 -0.77 14.68
N LYS A 329 -16.53 0.45 15.01
CA LYS A 329 -17.17 1.35 15.97
C LYS A 329 -17.57 2.67 15.30
N PRO A 330 -18.41 3.50 15.93
CA PRO A 330 -18.71 4.85 15.44
C PRO A 330 -17.43 5.68 15.27
N GLY A 331 -17.28 6.35 14.13
CA GLY A 331 -16.18 7.27 13.84
C GLY A 331 -14.81 6.66 13.52
N HIS A 332 -14.43 5.56 14.19
CA HIS A 332 -13.16 4.86 13.97
C HIS A 332 -13.24 3.35 14.27
N ILE A 333 -12.23 2.58 13.85
CA ILE A 333 -12.11 1.18 14.28
C ILE A 333 -11.83 1.12 15.78
N ASN A 334 -12.15 0.00 16.43
CA ASN A 334 -11.97 -0.14 17.85
C ASN A 334 -10.50 0.02 18.29
N SER A 335 -10.19 1.12 18.97
CA SER A 335 -8.84 1.42 19.49
C SER A 335 -8.32 0.36 20.46
N ASP A 336 -9.21 -0.34 21.19
CA ASP A 336 -8.81 -1.34 22.19
C ASP A 336 -8.15 -2.58 21.59
N ILE A 337 -8.29 -2.82 20.28
CA ILE A 337 -7.71 -4.00 19.59
C ILE A 337 -6.59 -3.63 18.62
N THR A 338 -6.21 -2.35 18.59
CA THR A 338 -5.12 -1.85 17.75
C THR A 338 -3.79 -1.89 18.50
N ARG A 339 -2.72 -2.14 17.75
CA ARG A 339 -1.34 -2.19 18.24
C ARG A 339 -0.51 -1.19 17.45
N TYR A 340 0.05 -0.22 18.15
CA TYR A 340 0.98 0.75 17.57
C TYR A 340 2.37 0.52 18.13
N GLU A 341 3.36 0.65 17.26
CA GLU A 341 4.77 0.52 17.59
C GLU A 341 5.53 1.70 16.99
N LEU A 342 6.63 2.09 17.64
CA LEU A 342 7.53 3.09 17.07
C LEU A 342 8.35 2.43 15.96
N HIS A 343 8.32 3.01 14.76
CA HIS A 343 9.10 2.55 13.61
C HIS A 343 9.68 3.74 12.85
N ARG A 344 10.71 3.46 12.05
CA ARG A 344 11.23 4.44 11.08
C ARG A 344 10.41 4.38 9.81
N VAL A 345 10.01 5.54 9.33
CA VAL A 345 9.28 5.68 8.06
C VAL A 345 9.97 6.68 7.16
N TRP A 346 9.96 6.43 5.86
CA TRP A 346 10.18 7.47 4.85
C TRP A 346 8.94 8.35 4.76
N VAL A 347 9.15 9.67 4.69
CA VAL A 347 8.07 10.64 4.51
C VAL A 347 8.14 11.18 3.09
N VAL A 348 7.08 10.96 2.32
CA VAL A 348 6.96 11.43 0.94
C VAL A 348 5.78 12.37 0.81
N GLU A 349 6.03 13.57 0.30
CA GLU A 349 4.99 14.52 -0.06
C GLU A 349 4.72 14.46 -1.56
N ALA A 350 3.45 14.35 -1.93
CA ALA A 350 2.97 14.36 -3.31
C ALA A 350 2.13 15.62 -3.52
N SER A 351 2.57 16.54 -4.38
CA SER A 351 1.81 17.73 -4.76
C SER A 351 1.23 17.57 -6.15
N LEU A 352 -0.08 17.82 -6.32
CA LEU A 352 -0.74 17.68 -7.62
C LEU A 352 -0.14 18.67 -8.62
N LYS A 353 0.24 18.19 -9.79
CA LYS A 353 0.78 19.05 -10.86
C LYS A 353 -0.27 20.06 -11.34
N PRO A 354 0.12 21.29 -11.73
CA PRO A 354 -0.84 22.35 -12.06
C PRO A 354 -1.82 22.04 -13.21
N ASP A 355 -1.40 21.20 -14.16
CA ASP A 355 -2.17 20.78 -15.34
C ASP A 355 -2.99 19.51 -15.10
N GLN A 356 -2.86 18.89 -13.92
CA GLN A 356 -3.51 17.64 -13.58
C GLN A 356 -4.73 17.87 -12.69
N ARG A 357 -5.64 16.90 -12.69
CA ARG A 357 -6.84 16.92 -11.85
C ARG A 357 -6.80 15.75 -10.88
N HIS A 358 -7.13 16.00 -9.62
CA HIS A 358 -7.38 14.99 -8.63
C HIS A 358 -8.15 15.61 -7.46
N ILE A 359 -9.00 14.84 -6.77
CA ILE A 359 -9.71 15.33 -5.58
C ILE A 359 -8.79 15.64 -4.38
N TYR A 360 -7.56 15.13 -4.43
CA TYR A 360 -6.52 15.38 -3.42
C TYR A 360 -5.45 16.22 -4.09
N ALA A 361 -5.30 17.47 -3.65
CA ALA A 361 -4.28 18.36 -4.17
C ALA A 361 -2.90 18.07 -3.56
N LYS A 362 -2.87 17.45 -2.38
CA LYS A 362 -1.64 17.02 -1.74
C LYS A 362 -1.85 15.72 -0.96
N ARG A 363 -0.84 14.86 -0.97
CA ARG A 363 -0.75 13.68 -0.10
C ARG A 363 0.56 13.73 0.69
N VAL A 364 0.53 13.25 1.93
CA VAL A 364 1.75 12.94 2.70
C VAL A 364 1.68 11.47 3.07
N LEU A 365 2.65 10.69 2.60
CA LEU A 365 2.68 9.25 2.73
C LEU A 365 3.85 8.87 3.65
N TYR A 366 3.57 7.97 4.60
CA TYR A 366 4.54 7.49 5.59
C TYR A 366 4.79 6.02 5.30
N VAL A 367 5.95 5.73 4.70
CA VAL A 367 6.30 4.41 4.17
C VAL A 367 7.26 3.73 5.13
N ASP A 368 6.84 2.62 5.72
CA ASP A 368 7.67 1.82 6.61
C ASP A 368 8.94 1.32 5.90
N GLU A 369 10.10 1.52 6.53
CA GLU A 369 11.39 1.20 5.90
C GLU A 369 11.62 -0.31 5.74
N ASP A 370 11.00 -1.14 6.60
CA ASP A 370 11.20 -2.59 6.63
C ASP A 370 10.31 -3.34 5.62
N THR A 371 9.22 -2.73 5.16
CA THR A 371 8.22 -3.38 4.29
C THR A 371 7.97 -2.66 2.98
N TRP A 372 8.34 -1.38 2.88
CA TRP A 372 7.90 -0.46 1.82
C TRP A 372 6.37 -0.28 1.75
N GLN A 373 5.65 -0.69 2.78
CA GLN A 373 4.21 -0.44 2.89
C GLN A 373 3.98 1.00 3.35
N ILE A 374 3.05 1.71 2.71
CA ILE A 374 2.52 2.95 3.28
C ILE A 374 1.73 2.55 4.52
N ALA A 375 2.24 2.89 5.70
CA ALA A 375 1.58 2.59 6.97
C ALA A 375 0.54 3.65 7.33
N LEU A 376 0.80 4.91 6.98
CA LEU A 376 -0.10 6.04 7.20
C LEU A 376 -0.14 6.94 5.96
N ALA A 377 -1.28 7.60 5.71
CA ALA A 377 -1.40 8.57 4.63
C ALA A 377 -2.35 9.72 5.00
N ASP A 378 -1.90 10.95 4.77
CA ASP A 378 -2.73 12.16 4.94
C ASP A 378 -3.08 12.73 3.56
N HIS A 379 -4.35 13.09 3.35
CA HIS A 379 -4.87 13.61 2.10
C HIS A 379 -5.50 14.99 2.29
N TYR A 380 -5.07 15.95 1.48
CA TYR A 380 -5.48 17.34 1.56
C TYR A 380 -6.25 17.76 0.30
N ASP A 381 -7.30 18.55 0.50
CA ASP A 381 -8.09 19.13 -0.60
C ASP A 381 -7.35 20.32 -1.27
N ALA A 382 -7.94 20.88 -2.33
CA ALA A 382 -7.38 22.03 -3.06
C ALA A 382 -7.26 23.33 -2.23
N ARG A 383 -7.87 23.38 -1.04
CA ARG A 383 -7.73 24.48 -0.08
C ARG A 383 -6.69 24.16 1.00
N ASN A 384 -5.89 23.11 0.80
CA ASN A 384 -4.91 22.60 1.75
C ASN A 384 -5.54 22.21 3.11
N THR A 385 -6.82 21.83 3.11
CA THR A 385 -7.50 21.29 4.30
C THR A 385 -7.25 19.79 4.38
N LEU A 386 -6.77 19.31 5.53
CA LEU A 386 -6.67 17.88 5.79
C LEU A 386 -8.08 17.27 5.76
N TRP A 387 -8.35 16.46 4.75
CA TRP A 387 -9.67 15.90 4.49
C TRP A 387 -9.75 14.45 4.96
N ARG A 388 -8.79 13.61 4.55
CA ARG A 388 -8.80 12.20 4.89
C ARG A 388 -7.46 11.76 5.46
N THR A 389 -7.50 10.81 6.37
CA THR A 389 -6.32 10.11 6.89
C THR A 389 -6.54 8.62 6.78
N ALA A 390 -5.49 7.87 6.44
CA ALA A 390 -5.55 6.42 6.28
C ALA A 390 -4.52 5.73 7.18
N GLU A 391 -4.87 4.53 7.63
CA GLU A 391 -4.03 3.65 8.43
C GLU A 391 -4.02 2.25 7.82
N GLY A 392 -2.82 1.71 7.55
CA GLY A 392 -2.58 0.38 7.02
C GLY A 392 -2.03 -0.53 8.11
N PHE A 393 -2.83 -1.50 8.55
CA PHE A 393 -2.53 -2.41 9.65
C PHE A 393 -1.75 -3.62 9.13
N MET A 394 -0.43 -3.58 9.31
CA MET A 394 0.46 -4.66 8.91
C MET A 394 0.40 -5.82 9.94
N THR A 395 0.21 -7.03 9.44
CA THR A 395 0.33 -8.29 10.19
C THR A 395 1.21 -9.24 9.40
N PRO A 396 2.39 -9.63 9.89
CA PRO A 396 3.28 -10.49 9.11
C PRO A 396 2.72 -11.90 9.01
N LEU A 397 2.62 -12.45 7.79
CA LEU A 397 2.42 -13.88 7.57
C LEU A 397 3.78 -14.58 7.73
N TYR A 398 4.19 -14.74 8.99
CA TYR A 398 5.56 -15.17 9.33
C TYR A 398 5.88 -16.57 8.81
N ASP A 399 4.90 -17.47 8.74
CA ASP A 399 5.03 -18.84 8.19
C ASP A 399 5.41 -18.86 6.71
N LYS A 400 5.21 -17.75 6.00
CA LYS A 400 5.49 -17.58 4.57
C LYS A 400 6.47 -16.45 4.27
N LYS A 401 6.99 -15.76 5.28
CA LYS A 401 7.84 -14.56 5.15
C LYS A 401 7.21 -13.49 4.26
N ILE A 402 5.98 -13.07 4.59
CA ILE A 402 5.27 -12.01 3.85
C ILE A 402 4.87 -10.90 4.84
N PRO A 403 5.38 -9.66 4.68
CA PRO A 403 4.88 -8.51 5.43
C PRO A 403 3.54 -8.09 4.83
N TRP A 404 2.45 -8.61 5.40
CA TRP A 404 1.12 -8.50 4.81
C TRP A 404 0.35 -7.31 5.36
N MET A 405 -0.32 -6.56 4.49
CA MET A 405 -1.33 -5.59 4.91
C MET A 405 -2.67 -6.29 5.09
N GLY A 406 -3.04 -6.54 6.33
CA GLY A 406 -4.29 -7.18 6.68
C GLY A 406 -5.48 -6.28 6.44
N VAL A 407 -5.56 -5.24 7.27
CA VAL A 407 -6.67 -4.27 7.31
C VAL A 407 -6.17 -2.91 6.87
N GLU A 408 -6.99 -2.16 6.15
CA GLU A 408 -6.80 -0.73 5.88
C GLU A 408 -8.04 0.05 6.34
N ALA A 409 -7.83 1.25 6.86
CA ALA A 409 -8.91 2.17 7.18
C ALA A 409 -8.64 3.55 6.56
N LEU A 410 -9.69 4.19 6.06
CA LEU A 410 -9.64 5.55 5.49
C LEU A 410 -10.74 6.39 6.14
N TYR A 411 -10.33 7.35 6.97
CA TYR A 411 -11.20 8.20 7.77
C TYR A 411 -11.46 9.53 7.05
N ASP A 412 -12.73 9.89 6.86
CA ASP A 412 -13.13 11.20 6.37
C ASP A 412 -13.38 12.14 7.54
N LEU A 413 -12.42 13.06 7.75
CA LEU A 413 -12.38 13.95 8.90
C LEU A 413 -13.44 15.07 8.81
N ILE A 414 -14.08 15.24 7.65
CA ILE A 414 -15.13 16.25 7.44
C ILE A 414 -16.49 15.64 7.79
N ASN A 415 -16.85 14.53 7.17
CA ASN A 415 -18.17 13.92 7.37
C ASN A 415 -18.24 12.94 8.56
N GLY A 416 -17.09 12.50 9.11
CA GLY A 416 -17.02 11.59 10.26
C GLY A 416 -17.30 10.12 9.97
N ARG A 417 -17.42 9.75 8.71
CA ARG A 417 -17.49 8.36 8.27
C ARG A 417 -16.10 7.86 7.93
N TYR A 418 -15.98 6.55 7.79
CA TYR A 418 -14.77 5.92 7.32
C TYR A 418 -15.09 4.70 6.47
N LEU A 419 -14.07 4.21 5.79
CA LEU A 419 -14.09 2.90 5.16
C LEU A 419 -13.07 2.03 5.88
N VAL A 420 -13.41 0.76 6.11
CA VAL A 420 -12.48 -0.26 6.57
C VAL A 420 -12.57 -1.44 5.63
N SER A 421 -11.42 -1.96 5.20
CA SER A 421 -11.31 -3.04 4.22
C SER A 421 -10.24 -4.05 4.63
N GLY A 422 -10.30 -5.23 4.03
CA GLY A 422 -9.34 -6.31 4.27
C GLY A 422 -9.66 -7.20 5.48
N MET A 423 -10.73 -6.92 6.22
CA MET A 423 -11.14 -7.72 7.39
C MET A 423 -11.47 -9.16 7.00
N ARG A 424 -11.04 -10.11 7.83
CA ARG A 424 -11.23 -11.55 7.61
C ARG A 424 -11.63 -12.33 8.87
N ASN A 425 -11.94 -11.63 9.97
CA ASN A 425 -12.16 -12.20 11.29
C ASN A 425 -13.21 -13.32 11.29
N GLU A 426 -14.28 -13.17 10.50
CA GLU A 426 -15.38 -14.14 10.43
C GLU A 426 -15.31 -15.07 9.20
N GLU A 427 -14.24 -14.95 8.40
CA GLU A 427 -14.06 -15.79 7.22
C GLU A 427 -13.52 -17.17 7.59
N LYS A 428 -14.12 -18.21 6.99
CA LYS A 428 -13.76 -19.61 7.25
C LYS A 428 -12.58 -20.07 6.42
N ASP A 429 -12.41 -19.48 5.24
CA ASP A 429 -11.38 -19.86 4.28
C ASP A 429 -10.09 -19.07 4.53
N GLY A 430 -8.98 -19.80 4.62
CA GLY A 430 -7.64 -19.25 4.68
C GLY A 430 -7.22 -18.54 3.40
N MET A 431 -6.09 -17.85 3.45
CA MET A 431 -5.47 -17.30 2.25
C MET A 431 -4.73 -18.41 1.50
N GLU A 432 -5.03 -18.55 0.21
CA GLU A 432 -4.21 -19.34 -0.70
C GLU A 432 -3.09 -18.46 -1.24
N ILE A 433 -1.84 -18.82 -0.95
CA ILE A 433 -0.64 -18.09 -1.37
C ILE A 433 0.18 -18.98 -2.30
N GLY A 434 0.75 -18.40 -3.36
CA GLY A 434 1.70 -19.09 -4.25
C GLY A 434 1.06 -20.03 -5.26
N PHE A 435 -0.26 -19.93 -5.48
CA PHE A 435 -0.91 -20.65 -6.57
C PHE A 435 -0.41 -20.16 -7.94
N LYS A 436 -0.41 -21.05 -8.94
CA LYS A 436 -0.08 -20.68 -10.33
C LYS A 436 -1.36 -20.57 -11.14
N SER A 437 -1.45 -19.53 -11.96
CA SER A 437 -2.57 -19.28 -12.90
C SER A 437 -2.05 -19.13 -14.33
N VAL A 438 -2.91 -18.84 -15.29
CA VAL A 438 -2.57 -18.55 -16.69
C VAL A 438 -3.18 -17.22 -17.11
N ALA A 439 -2.55 -16.51 -18.05
CA ALA A 439 -3.03 -15.20 -18.49
C ALA A 439 -4.50 -15.23 -18.98
N ALA A 440 -4.94 -16.35 -19.57
CA ALA A 440 -6.30 -16.55 -20.06
C ALA A 440 -7.39 -16.43 -18.98
N GLU A 441 -7.07 -16.68 -17.69
CA GLU A 441 -7.99 -16.50 -16.55
C GLU A 441 -8.25 -15.02 -16.22
N TYR A 442 -7.42 -14.11 -16.72
CA TYR A 442 -7.50 -12.67 -16.50
C TYR A 442 -7.99 -11.96 -17.75
N THR A 443 -9.02 -12.47 -18.41
CA THR A 443 -9.57 -11.84 -19.63
C THR A 443 -11.01 -11.36 -19.39
N PRO A 444 -11.47 -10.35 -20.15
CA PRO A 444 -12.88 -9.97 -20.16
C PRO A 444 -13.82 -11.14 -20.45
N ILE A 445 -13.37 -12.14 -21.21
CA ILE A 445 -14.14 -13.36 -21.51
C ILE A 445 -14.25 -14.23 -20.26
N ALA A 446 -13.16 -14.47 -19.55
CA ALA A 446 -13.16 -15.24 -18.31
C ALA A 446 -14.08 -14.63 -17.23
N LEU A 447 -14.14 -13.29 -17.16
CA LEU A 447 -15.05 -12.59 -16.25
C LEU A 447 -16.52 -12.98 -16.40
N ARG A 448 -16.98 -13.20 -17.64
CA ARG A 448 -18.36 -13.61 -17.90
C ARG A 448 -18.66 -14.98 -17.29
N ASN A 449 -17.70 -15.90 -17.32
CA ASN A 449 -17.88 -17.24 -16.76
C ASN A 449 -17.89 -17.23 -15.23
N ASP A 450 -17.09 -16.34 -14.63
CA ASP A 450 -16.99 -16.20 -13.17
C ASP A 450 -18.23 -15.56 -12.55
N GLY A 451 -18.83 -14.56 -13.22
CA GLY A 451 -19.99 -13.83 -12.71
C GLY A 451 -21.37 -14.47 -13.00
N ILE A 452 -21.40 -15.70 -13.54
CA ILE A 452 -22.64 -16.46 -13.83
C ILE A 452 -22.92 -17.51 -12.73
N ARG A 453 -21.98 -17.80 -11.84
CA ARG A 453 -22.11 -18.85 -10.82
C ARG A 453 -22.78 -18.40 -9.54
#